data_AF-A0A348Y9V3-F1
#
_entry.id   AF-A0A348Y9V3-F1
#
_cell.length_a   1.000
_cell.length_b   1.000
_cell.length_c   1.000
_cell.angle_alpha   90.00
_cell.angle_beta   90.00
_cell.angle_gamma   90.00
#
_symmetry.space_group_name_H-M   'P 1'
#
loop_
_entity.id
_entity.type
_entity.pdbx_description
1 polymer ?
#
loop_
_entity_poly.entity_id
_entity_poly.type
_entity_poly.pdbx_seq_one_letter_code
_entity_poly.pdbx_strand_id
1 'polypeptide(L)' 'MKVADLIRITGISKSTMPKIYNEQTLRIDFETMDKICEALEIGVGGLFTYVPNESVEKEK' A
#
# COMPACT_ATOMS: atom_id res chain seq x y z
N MET A 1 11.24 5.79 -5.56
CA MET A 1 11.25 5.84 -4.07
C MET A 1 11.48 4.43 -3.55
N LYS A 2 12.35 4.21 -2.55
CA LYS A 2 12.58 2.85 -2.02
C LYS A 2 11.61 2.56 -0.89
N VAL A 3 11.24 1.28 -0.72
CA VAL A 3 10.43 0.80 0.42
C VAL A 3 11.06 1.22 1.77
N ALA A 4 12.39 1.29 1.83
CA ALA A 4 13.13 1.76 3.01
C ALA A 4 12.85 3.23 3.38
N ASP A 5 12.61 4.10 2.38
CA ASP A 5 12.28 5.50 2.60
C ASP A 5 10.85 5.64 3.12
N LEU A 6 9.92 4.88 2.53
CA LEU A 6 8.54 4.75 3.01
C LEU A 6 8.49 4.29 4.47
N ILE A 7 9.27 3.28 4.86
CA ILE A 7 9.36 2.81 6.26
C ILE A 7 9.82 3.93 7.21
N ARG A 8 10.80 4.74 6.78
CA ARG A 8 11.31 5.86 7.59
C ARG A 8 10.30 6.99 7.74
N ILE A 9 9.55 7.29 6.68
CA ILE A 9 8.58 8.38 6.66
C ILE A 9 7.30 7.97 7.41
N THR A 10 6.73 6.82 7.07
CA THR A 10 5.47 6.33 7.62
C THR A 10 5.59 5.73 9.02
N GLY A 11 6.80 5.40 9.49
CA GLY A 11 7.02 4.70 10.76
C GLY A 11 6.47 3.28 10.80
N ILE A 12 6.03 2.72 9.66
CA ILE A 12 5.51 1.35 9.55
C ILE A 12 6.68 0.36 9.67
N SER A 13 6.45 -0.74 10.39
CA SER A 13 7.45 -1.79 10.59
C SER A 13 8.03 -2.32 9.28
N LYS A 14 9.35 -2.60 9.29
CA LYS A 14 10.09 -3.22 8.18
C LYS A 14 9.52 -4.58 7.74
N SER A 15 8.71 -5.23 8.56
CA SER A 15 8.01 -6.48 8.28
C SER A 15 6.64 -6.29 7.63
N THR A 16 6.00 -5.13 7.82
CA THR A 16 4.62 -4.86 7.36
C THR A 16 4.63 -4.10 6.04
N MET A 17 5.50 -3.10 5.87
CA MET A 17 5.55 -2.32 4.63
C MET A 17 5.77 -3.19 3.39
N PRO A 18 6.70 -4.16 3.37
CA PRO A 18 6.87 -5.03 2.20
C PRO A 18 5.64 -5.90 1.92
N LYS A 19 4.86 -6.27 2.93
CA LYS A 19 3.63 -7.06 2.75
C LYS A 19 2.53 -6.21 2.12
N ILE A 20 2.39 -4.95 2.56
CA ILE A 20 1.45 -3.99 1.95
C ILE A 20 1.83 -3.76 0.49
N TYR A 21 3.13 -3.53 0.21
CA TYR A 21 3.62 -3.30 -1.14
C TYR A 21 3.41 -4.49 -2.08
N ASN A 22 3.58 -5.72 -1.59
CA ASN A 22 3.36 -6.95 -2.36
C ASN A 22 1.92 -7.47 -2.27
N GLU A 23 0.96 -6.64 -1.82
CA GLU A 23 -0.47 -7.00 -1.73
C GLU A 23 -0.75 -8.25 -0.86
N GLN A 24 0.17 -8.60 0.04
CA GLN A 24 0.07 -9.74 0.95
C GLN A 24 -0.66 -9.38 2.26
N THR A 25 -1.19 -8.17 2.35
CA THR A 25 -1.85 -7.65 3.54
C THR A 25 -3.37 -7.70 3.33
N LEU A 26 -4.05 -8.52 4.12
CA LEU A 26 -5.52 -8.65 4.07
C LEU A 26 -6.26 -7.50 4.78
N ARG A 27 -5.58 -6.84 5.72
CA ARG A 27 -6.16 -5.77 6.54
C ARG A 27 -5.14 -4.68 6.79
N ILE A 28 -5.58 -3.46 6.58
CA ILE A 28 -4.83 -2.24 6.87
C ILE A 28 -5.73 -1.32 7.68
N ASP A 29 -5.19 -0.74 8.75
CA ASP A 29 -5.92 0.22 9.56
C ASP A 29 -5.80 1.62 8.94
N PHE A 30 -6.81 2.47 9.19
CA PHE A 30 -6.88 3.80 8.59
C PHE A 30 -5.66 4.68 8.91
N GLU A 31 -5.08 4.56 10.10
CA GLU A 31 -3.86 5.29 10.46
C GLU A 31 -2.65 4.90 9.57
N THR A 32 -2.53 3.61 9.25
CA THR A 32 -1.45 3.10 8.38
C THR A 32 -1.67 3.60 6.95
N MET A 33 -2.91 3.55 6.49
CA MET A 33 -3.32 4.07 5.18
C MET A 33 -3.03 5.56 5.05
N ASP A 34 -3.42 6.36 6.05
CA ASP A 34 -3.24 7.81 6.07
C ASP A 34 -1.76 8.21 6.01
N LYS A 35 -0.91 7.55 6.81
CA LYS A 35 0.55 7.76 6.76
C LYS A 35 1.15 7.45 5.40
N ILE A 36 0.68 6.39 4.73
CA ILE A 36 1.15 6.04 3.38
C ILE A 36 0.71 7.11 2.37
N CYS A 37 -0.55 7.55 2.44
CA CYS A 37 -1.09 8.62 1.60
C CYS A 37 -0.30 9.92 1.78
N GLU A 38 -0.01 10.33 3.02
CA GLU A 38 0.80 11.51 3.35
C GLU A 38 2.24 11.36 2.84
N ALA A 39 2.87 10.20 3.04
CA ALA A 39 4.24 9.94 2.60
C ALA A 39 4.43 9.93 1.08
N LEU A 40 3.37 9.60 0.34
CA LEU A 40 3.36 9.52 -1.12
C LEU A 40 2.69 10.74 -1.78
N GLU A 41 2.11 11.64 -0.99
CA GLU A 41 1.31 12.78 -1.46
C GLU A 41 0.18 12.36 -2.41
N ILE A 42 -0.46 11.22 -2.13
CA ILE A 42 -1.58 10.67 -2.91
C ILE A 42 -2.86 10.61 -2.09
N GLY A 43 -4.01 10.62 -2.77
CA GLY A 43 -5.30 10.27 -2.15
C GLY A 43 -5.49 8.75 -2.02
N VAL A 44 -6.45 8.35 -1.19
CA VAL A 44 -6.80 6.93 -0.97
C VAL A 44 -7.13 6.15 -2.24
N GLY A 45 -7.67 6.81 -3.28
CA GLY A 45 -7.94 6.19 -4.58
C GLY A 45 -6.69 5.89 -5.41
N GLY A 46 -5.54 6.50 -5.09
CA GLY A 46 -4.25 6.13 -5.67
C GLY A 46 -3.61 4.94 -4.95
N LEU A 47 -4.04 4.66 -3.71
CA LEU A 47 -3.54 3.55 -2.92
C LEU A 47 -4.30 2.25 -3.18
N PHE A 48 -5.64 2.32 -3.31
CA PHE A 48 -6.47 1.17 -3.61
C PHE A 48 -7.15 1.31 -4.96
N THR A 49 -6.95 0.31 -5.81
CA THR A 49 -7.70 0.16 -7.06
C THR A 49 -8.68 -0.99 -6.90
N TYR A 50 -9.98 -0.72 -7.11
CA TYR A 50 -10.98 -1.77 -7.17
C TYR A 50 -10.82 -2.53 -8.50
N VAL A 51 -10.51 -3.82 -8.40
CA VAL A 51 -10.49 -4.73 -9.55
C VAL A 51 -11.64 -5.73 -9.37
N PRO A 52 -12.63 -5.76 -10.28
CA PRO A 52 -13.69 -6.76 -10.21
C PRO A 52 -13.10 -8.16 -10.46
N ASN A 53 -13.63 -9.15 -9.76
CA ASN A 53 -13.09 -10.52 -9.73
C ASN A 53 -13.00 -11.20 -11.12
N GLU A 54 -13.75 -10.70 -12.10
CA GLU A 54 -13.77 -11.17 -13.49
C GLU A 54 -12.64 -10.58 -14.36
N SER A 55 -11.83 -9.63 -13.85
CA SER A 55 -10.80 -8.93 -14.63
C SER A 55 -9.35 -9.37 -14.36
N VAL A 56 -9.13 -10.35 -13.47
CA VAL A 56 -7.78 -10.83 -13.08
C VAL A 56 -7.12 -11.71 -14.17
N GLU A 57 -7.80 -11.96 -15.30
CA GLU A 57 -7.28 -12.82 -16.38
C GLU A 57 -6.29 -12.14 -17.36
N LYS A 58 -5.90 -10.88 -17.15
CA LYS A 58 -5.02 -10.17 -18.10
C LYS A 58 -3.83 -9.51 -17.42
N GLU A 59 -2.84 -10.29 -17.03
CA GLU A 59 -1.43 -9.92 -17.17
C GLU A 59 -0.58 -11.17 -16.91
N LYS A 60 -0.14 -11.81 -17.99
CA LYS A 60 0.92 -12.81 -18.02
C LYS A 60 2.03 -12.29 -18.93
#